data_AF-A0A7J8YKT2-F1
#
_entry.id   AF-A0A7J8YKT2-F1
#
_cell.length_a   1.000
_cell.length_b   1.000
_cell.length_c   1.000
_cell.angle_alpha   90.00
_cell.angle_beta   90.00
_cell.angle_gamma   90.00
#
_symmetry.space_group_name_H-M   'P 1'
#
loop_
_entity.id
_entity.type
_entity.pdbx_description
1 polymer ?
#
loop_
_entity_poly.entity_id
_entity_poly.type
_entity_poly.pdbx_seq_one_letter_code
_entity_poly.pdbx_strand_id
1 'polypeptide(L)' 'MYVMVVGGYFVRTGDIPVIKVHKIVDLSPFPDREAMWYLEVLEAYKLFYQPLIEEFI' A
#
# COMPACT_ATOMS: atom_id res chain seq x y z
N MET A 1 -16.47 4.61 -3.19
CA MET A 1 -16.27 3.61 -2.13
C MET A 1 -14.76 3.51 -1.91
N TYR A 2 -14.28 3.92 -0.74
CA TYR A 2 -12.86 3.92 -0.41
C TYR A 2 -12.59 2.80 0.58
N VAL A 3 -11.66 1.89 0.23
CA VAL A 3 -11.39 0.69 1.02
C VAL A 3 -9.90 0.53 1.25
N MET A 4 -9.54 0.03 2.43
CA MET A 4 -8.20 -0.46 2.71
C MET A 4 -8.17 -1.97 2.51
N VAL A 5 -7.19 -2.44 1.74
CA VAL A 5 -7.00 -3.86 1.46
C VAL A 5 -5.66 -4.31 2.01
N VAL A 6 -5.67 -5.41 2.75
CA VAL A 6 -4.46 -6.11 3.19
C VAL A 6 -4.45 -7.48 2.55
N GLY A 7 -3.34 -7.85 1.92
CA GLY A 7 -3.22 -9.12 1.21
C GLY A 7 -1.80 -9.39 0.72
N GLY A 8 -1.59 -10.60 0.22
CA GLY A 8 -0.31 -10.96 -0.40
C GLY A 8 -0.20 -10.36 -1.80
N TYR A 9 0.97 -9.83 -2.15
CA TYR A 9 1.28 -9.37 -3.51
C TYR A 9 1.66 -10.56 -4.39
N PHE A 10 0.95 -10.76 -5.50
CA PHE A 10 1.19 -11.84 -6.45
C PHE A 10 1.42 -11.28 -7.85
N VAL A 11 2.59 -11.57 -8.41
CA VAL A 11 2.95 -11.24 -9.80
C VAL A 11 3.29 -12.53 -10.51
N ARG A 12 2.62 -12.80 -11.62
CA ARG A 12 2.98 -13.87 -12.55
C ARG A 12 3.52 -13.23 -13.83
N THR A 13 4.54 -13.85 -14.42
CA THR A 13 5.19 -13.33 -15.62
C THR A 13 4.17 -13.17 -16.75
N GLY A 14 3.97 -11.95 -17.23
CA GLY A 14 3.02 -11.62 -18.30
C GLY A 14 1.60 -11.26 -17.83
N ASP A 15 1.30 -11.36 -16.54
CA ASP A 15 0.00 -11.01 -15.96
C ASP A 15 0.03 -9.66 -15.23
N ILE A 16 -1.16 -9.10 -15.00
CA ILE A 16 -1.36 -7.91 -14.17
C ILE A 16 -1.05 -8.27 -12.70
N PRO A 17 -0.31 -7.43 -11.95
CA PRO A 17 -0.13 -7.63 -10.52
C PRO A 17 -1.46 -7.70 -9.78
N VAL A 18 -1.63 -8.70 -8.92
CA VAL A 18 -2.86 -8.89 -8.12
C VAL A 18 -2.54 -8.97 -6.64
N ILE A 19 -3.46 -8.45 -5.82
CA ILE A 19 -3.41 -8.63 -4.37
C ILE A 19 -4.35 -9.76 -3.99
N LYS A 20 -3.82 -10.85 -3.45
CA LYS A 20 -4.63 -11.91 -2.84
C LYS A 20 -5.12 -11.40 -1.48
N VAL A 21 -6.37 -10.93 -1.47
CA VAL A 21 -7.00 -10.30 -0.32
C VAL A 21 -7.02 -11.24 0.90
N HIS A 22 -6.54 -10.73 2.02
CA HIS A 22 -6.71 -11.32 3.35
C HIS A 22 -7.77 -10.56 4.17
N LYS A 23 -7.83 -9.23 4.03
CA LYS A 23 -8.78 -8.36 4.73
C LYS A 23 -9.16 -7.16 3.86
N ILE A 24 -10.42 -6.75 3.92
CA ILE A 24 -10.94 -5.50 3.33
C ILE A 24 -11.67 -4.74 4.43
N VAL A 25 -11.44 -3.44 4.52
CA VAL A 25 -12.13 -2.54 5.45
C VAL A 25 -12.67 -1.36 4.66
N ASP A 26 -13.96 -1.07 4.84
CA ASP A 26 -14.58 0.14 4.29
C ASP A 26 -14.18 1.36 5.11
N LEU A 27 -13.57 2.33 4.43
CA LEU A 27 -13.14 3.61 4.99
C LEU A 27 -14.00 4.77 4.49
N SER A 28 -15.03 4.50 3.66
CA SER A 28 -15.96 5.52 3.15
C SER A 28 -16.59 6.41 4.25
N PRO A 29 -16.86 5.93 5.49
CA PRO A 29 -17.33 6.79 6.57
C PRO A 29 -16.33 7.85 7.06
N PHE A 30 -15.05 7.75 6.69
CA PHE A 30 -13.96 8.61 7.15
C PHE A 30 -13.26 9.29 5.95
N PRO A 31 -13.79 10.42 5.45
CA PRO A 31 -13.35 11.01 4.18
C PRO A 31 -11.87 11.45 4.19
N ASP A 32 -11.34 11.85 5.35
CA ASP A 32 -9.96 12.30 5.47
C ASP A 32 -8.92 11.17 5.26
N ARG A 33 -9.35 9.91 5.31
CA ARG A 33 -8.46 8.75 5.16
C ARG A 33 -7.81 8.66 3.79
N GLU A 34 -8.51 9.08 2.75
CA GLU A 34 -7.97 9.06 1.39
C GLU A 34 -6.81 10.07 1.23
N ALA A 35 -6.98 11.29 1.76
CA ALA A 35 -5.93 12.30 1.74
C ALA A 35 -4.75 11.91 2.65
N MET A 36 -5.02 11.33 3.82
CA MET A 36 -3.99 10.92 4.77
C MET A 36 -3.11 9.78 4.24
N TRP A 37 -3.70 8.84 3.50
CA TRP A 37 -2.99 7.69 2.95
C TRP A 37 -1.74 8.07 2.15
N TYR A 38 -1.81 9.15 1.36
CA TYR A 38 -0.66 9.61 0.57
C TYR A 38 0.52 10.04 1.45
N LEU A 39 0.24 10.76 2.54
CA LEU A 39 1.26 11.20 3.49
C LEU A 39 1.84 10.02 4.27
N GLU A 40 0.99 9.08 4.71
CA GLU A 40 1.40 7.85 5.40
C GLU A 40 2.33 6.99 4.52
N VAL A 41 2.02 6.83 3.22
CA VAL A 41 2.87 6.09 2.28
C VAL A 41 4.22 6.76 2.07
N LEU A 42 4.23 8.09 1.90
CA LEU A 42 5.49 8.84 1.75
C LEU A 42 6.37 8.74 2.99
N GLU A 43 5.77 8.87 4.18
CA GLU A 43 6.49 8.75 5.45
C GLU A 43 7.04 7.33 5.62
N ALA A 44 6.23 6.30 5.39
CA ALA A 44 6.67 4.91 5.46
C ALA A 44 7.80 4.61 4.45
N TYR A 45 7.72 5.13 3.23
CA TYR A 45 8.78 4.99 2.24
C TYR A 45 10.11 5.57 2.75
N LYS A 46 10.10 6.83 3.21
CA LYS A 46 11.31 7.51 3.68
C LYS A 46 11.92 6.87 4.91
N LEU A 47 11.08 6.40 5.84
CA LEU A 47 11.55 5.83 7.11
C LEU A 47 12.06 4.40 6.95
N PHE A 48 11.39 3.57 6.15
CA PHE A 48 11.65 2.14 6.13
C PHE A 48 12.30 1.64 4.84
N TYR A 49 11.88 2.14 3.68
CA TYR A 49 12.28 1.56 2.39
C TYR A 49 13.44 2.31 1.74
N GLN A 50 13.44 3.64 1.79
CA GLN A 50 14.48 4.45 1.19
C GLN A 50 15.88 4.14 1.76
N PRO A 51 16.09 4.04 3.09
CA PRO A 51 17.40 3.70 3.63
C PRO A 51 17.87 2.32 3.18
N LEU A 52 16.97 1.33 3.17
CA LEU A 52 17.28 -0.02 2.66
C LEU A 52 17.73 0.03 1.20
N ILE A 53 16.97 0.69 0.33
CA ILE A 53 17.28 0.77 -1.10
C ILE A 53 18.63 1.47 -1.32
N GLU A 54 18.89 2.57 -0.60
CA GLU A 54 20.16 3.30 -0.69
C GLU A 54 21.35 2.50 -0.14
N GLU A 55 21.16 1.65 0.88
CA GLU A 55 22.19 0.72 1.36
C GLU A 55 22.50 -0.42 0.38
N PHE A 56 21.57 -0.78 -0.50
CA PHE A 56 21.72 -1.85 -1.50
C PHE A 56 22.27 -1.38 -2.86
N ILE A 57 22.46 -0.06 -3.07
CA ILE A 57 23.03 0.54 -4.28
C ILE A 57 24.49 0.92 -4.05
#